data_AF-A0A1H9HU26-F1
#
_entry.id   AF-A0A1H9HU26-F1
#
_cell.length_a   1.000
_cell.length_b   1.000
_cell.length_c   1.000
_cell.angle_alpha   90.00
_cell.angle_beta   90.00
_cell.angle_gamma   90.00
#
_symmetry.space_group_name_H-M   'P 1'
#
loop_
_entity.id
_entity.type
_entity.pdbx_description
1 polymer ?
#
loop_
_entity_poly.entity_id
_entity_poly.type
_entity_poly.pdbx_seq_one_letter_code
_entity_poly.pdbx_strand_id
1 'polypeptide(L)'
;MKESTKYVMDKITFSLIELMRKTPLGNISICAIIENAEVSRNSFYRHFQDKDDILRYYISSETEQWLEQTGINYLNVPSPQEYIVFLLKHLYEYRDIIDLLIRDNKMNLLEEEFDRRFNAILSSITDPWHIAFTIGGFYKLFCYWAKTGYEKTPEEIAAYIK
;
A
#
# COMPACT_ATOMS: atom_id res chain seq x y z
N MET A 1 27.19 -2.60 -0.34
CA MET A 1 26.68 -3.78 0.40
C MET A 1 25.17 -3.73 0.71
N LYS A 2 24.46 -2.59 0.56
CA LYS A 2 22.98 -2.52 0.70
C LYS A 2 22.21 -3.07 -0.52
N GLU A 3 22.82 -3.01 -1.71
CA GLU A 3 22.16 -3.40 -2.97
C GLU A 3 21.77 -4.88 -3.05
N SER A 4 22.52 -5.81 -2.42
CA SER A 4 22.14 -7.24 -2.48
C SER A 4 20.91 -7.58 -1.65
N THR A 5 20.67 -6.86 -0.55
CA THR A 5 19.52 -7.12 0.33
C THR A 5 18.23 -6.61 -0.31
N LYS A 6 18.21 -5.35 -0.73
CA LYS A 6 17.05 -4.75 -1.40
C LYS A 6 16.68 -5.55 -2.65
N TYR A 7 17.68 -5.89 -3.47
CA TYR A 7 17.47 -6.71 -4.67
C TYR A 7 16.80 -8.05 -4.39
N VAL A 8 17.23 -8.77 -3.35
CA VAL A 8 16.60 -10.06 -2.98
C VAL A 8 15.18 -9.87 -2.47
N MET A 9 14.93 -8.84 -1.66
CA MET A 9 13.59 -8.52 -1.17
C MET A 9 12.64 -8.16 -2.31
N ASP A 10 13.10 -7.35 -3.26
CA ASP A 10 12.36 -6.98 -4.46
C ASP A 10 12.02 -8.22 -5.31
N LYS A 11 12.99 -9.12 -5.57
CA LYS A 11 12.72 -10.38 -6.30
C LYS A 11 11.64 -11.24 -5.63
N ILE A 12 11.71 -11.40 -4.31
CA ILE A 12 10.72 -12.17 -3.55
C ILE A 12 9.34 -11.51 -3.66
N THR A 13 9.31 -10.18 -3.56
CA THR A 13 8.08 -9.39 -3.58
C THR A 13 7.40 -9.43 -4.94
N PHE A 14 8.14 -9.16 -6.02
CA PHE A 14 7.62 -9.28 -7.38
C PHE A 14 7.14 -10.70 -7.68
N SER A 15 7.86 -11.72 -7.20
CA SER A 15 7.44 -13.12 -7.32
C SER A 15 6.09 -13.37 -6.67
N LEU A 16 5.88 -12.89 -5.43
CA LEU A 16 4.58 -13.02 -4.77
C LEU A 16 3.47 -12.33 -5.55
N ILE A 17 3.67 -11.07 -5.98
CA ILE A 17 2.65 -10.30 -6.72
C ILE A 17 2.28 -11.00 -8.04
N GLU A 18 3.26 -11.50 -8.79
CA GLU A 18 3.03 -12.25 -10.03
C GLU A 18 2.21 -13.53 -9.80
N LEU A 19 2.50 -14.24 -8.71
CA LEU A 19 1.72 -15.43 -8.33
C LEU A 19 0.32 -15.05 -7.88
N MET A 20 0.15 -13.94 -7.15
CA MET A 20 -1.15 -13.42 -6.73
C MET A 20 -2.03 -13.04 -7.92
N ARG A 21 -1.48 -12.52 -9.02
CA ARG A 21 -2.26 -12.25 -10.24
C ARG A 21 -2.93 -13.52 -10.81
N LYS A 22 -2.41 -14.71 -10.50
CA LYS A 22 -2.87 -15.99 -11.06
C LYS A 22 -3.60 -16.87 -10.04
N THR A 23 -3.26 -16.75 -8.77
CA THR A 23 -3.70 -17.66 -7.70
C THR A 23 -4.06 -16.88 -6.43
N PRO A 24 -5.15 -17.23 -5.72
CA PRO A 24 -5.46 -16.63 -4.42
C PRO A 24 -4.29 -16.78 -3.43
N LEU A 25 -4.04 -15.73 -2.64
CA LEU A 25 -2.89 -15.66 -1.73
C LEU A 25 -2.78 -16.89 -0.82
N GLY A 26 -3.90 -17.36 -0.27
CA GLY A 26 -3.96 -18.52 0.63
C GLY A 26 -3.35 -19.80 0.04
N ASN A 27 -3.41 -19.98 -1.28
CA ASN A 27 -2.94 -21.17 -1.98
C ASN A 27 -1.48 -21.06 -2.46
N ILE A 28 -0.85 -19.89 -2.32
CA ILE A 28 0.55 -19.70 -2.68
C ILE A 28 1.43 -20.17 -1.52
N SER A 29 2.32 -21.13 -1.78
CA SER A 29 3.30 -21.61 -0.79
C SER A 29 4.57 -20.75 -0.81
N ILE A 30 5.31 -20.71 0.31
CA ILE A 30 6.62 -20.06 0.33
C ILE A 30 7.58 -20.71 -0.68
N CYS A 31 7.50 -22.04 -0.87
CA CYS A 31 8.27 -22.76 -1.89
C CYS A 31 8.01 -22.21 -3.30
N ALA A 32 6.75 -22.01 -3.68
CA ALA A 32 6.41 -21.45 -4.99
C ALA A 32 6.99 -20.04 -5.19
N ILE A 33 6.96 -19.21 -4.13
CA ILE A 33 7.52 -17.85 -4.18
C ILE A 33 9.04 -17.89 -4.39
N ILE A 34 9.76 -18.70 -3.60
CA ILE A 34 11.23 -18.75 -3.66
C ILE A 34 11.75 -19.42 -4.94
N GLU A 35 11.01 -20.40 -5.47
CA GLU A 35 11.31 -21.03 -6.76
C GLU A 35 11.14 -20.02 -7.90
N ASN A 36 10.01 -19.30 -7.94
CA ASN A 36 9.76 -18.28 -8.96
C ASN A 36 10.68 -17.06 -8.82
N ALA A 37 11.12 -16.72 -7.60
CA ALA A 37 12.10 -15.66 -7.36
C ALA A 37 13.56 -16.10 -7.58
N GLU A 38 13.81 -17.40 -7.78
CA GLU A 38 15.16 -18.00 -7.84
C GLU A 38 16.03 -17.62 -6.63
N VAL A 39 15.47 -17.72 -5.42
CA VAL A 39 16.18 -17.45 -4.17
C VAL A 39 16.17 -18.66 -3.25
N SER A 40 17.18 -18.78 -2.39
CA SER A 40 17.19 -19.86 -1.40
C SER A 40 16.16 -19.62 -0.29
N ARG A 41 15.67 -20.70 0.31
CA ARG A 41 14.81 -20.64 1.51
C ARG A 41 15.46 -19.89 2.67
N ASN A 42 16.79 -20.02 2.82
CA ASN A 42 17.55 -19.27 3.82
C ASN A 42 17.57 -17.77 3.52
N SER A 43 17.63 -17.38 2.23
CA SER A 43 17.50 -15.98 1.84
C SER A 43 16.12 -15.43 2.19
N PHE A 44 15.06 -16.20 1.95
CA PHE A 44 13.70 -15.80 2.32
C PHE A 44 13.59 -15.48 3.82
N TYR A 45 13.93 -16.44 4.70
CA TYR A 45 13.75 -16.26 6.14
C TYR A 45 14.72 -15.27 6.79
N ARG A 46 15.74 -14.80 6.06
CA ARG A 46 16.56 -13.65 6.49
C ARG A 46 15.83 -12.32 6.36
N HIS A 47 14.80 -12.25 5.51
CA HIS A 47 14.13 -11.00 5.17
C HIS A 47 12.64 -10.99 5.53
N PHE A 48 11.96 -12.14 5.44
CA PHE A 48 10.52 -12.24 5.64
C PHE A 48 10.13 -13.40 6.54
N GLN A 49 9.12 -13.21 7.37
CA GLN A 49 8.52 -14.27 8.18
C GLN A 49 7.43 -15.03 7.44
N ASP A 50 6.58 -14.31 6.71
CA ASP A 50 5.41 -14.84 6.03
C ASP A 50 5.04 -13.99 4.79
N LYS A 51 3.88 -14.30 4.18
CA LYS A 51 3.40 -13.60 2.99
C LYS A 51 2.90 -12.19 3.28
N ASP A 52 2.40 -11.94 4.48
CA ASP A 52 1.90 -10.61 4.86
C ASP A 52 3.08 -9.66 5.07
N ASP A 53 4.21 -10.15 5.59
CA ASP A 53 5.46 -9.40 5.70
C ASP A 53 6.00 -8.93 4.33
N ILE A 54 5.91 -9.80 3.31
CA ILE A 54 6.26 -9.44 1.92
C ILE A 54 5.34 -8.33 1.40
N LEU A 55 4.03 -8.45 1.63
CA LEU A 55 3.05 -7.45 1.21
C LEU A 55 3.23 -6.11 1.93
N ARG A 56 3.55 -6.11 3.22
CA ARG A 56 3.90 -4.88 3.97
C ARG A 56 5.11 -4.20 3.36
N TYR A 57 6.15 -4.97 3.02
CA TYR A 57 7.33 -4.43 2.36
C TYR A 57 7.00 -3.82 1.00
N TYR A 58 6.19 -4.52 0.19
CA TYR A 58 5.72 -4.01 -1.10
C TYR A 58 4.99 -2.68 -0.95
N ILE A 59 3.92 -2.65 -0.15
CA ILE A 59 3.07 -1.47 0.06
C ILE A 59 3.91 -0.29 0.56
N SER A 60 4.78 -0.53 1.55
CA SER A 60 5.65 0.51 2.10
C SER A 60 6.66 1.03 1.08
N SER A 61 7.20 0.16 0.20
CA SER A 61 8.20 0.54 -0.80
C SER A 61 7.59 1.34 -1.94
N GLU A 62 6.41 0.95 -2.43
CA GLU A 62 5.67 1.70 -3.45
C GLU A 62 5.21 3.06 -2.92
N THR A 63 4.74 3.12 -1.67
CA THR A 63 4.37 4.37 -1.01
C THR A 63 5.58 5.30 -0.88
N GLU A 64 6.73 4.78 -0.43
CA GLU A 64 7.97 5.56 -0.32
C GLU A 64 8.40 6.10 -1.69
N GLN A 65 8.40 5.25 -2.71
CA GLN A 65 8.78 5.64 -4.07
C GLN A 65 7.87 6.73 -4.62
N TRP A 66 6.55 6.63 -4.41
CA TRP A 66 5.62 7.68 -4.83
C TRP A 66 5.86 9.02 -4.11
N LEU A 67 6.10 8.98 -2.79
CA LEU A 67 6.43 10.18 -2.01
C LEU A 67 7.74 10.82 -2.49
N GLU A 68 8.78 10.01 -2.75
CA GLU A 68 10.07 10.47 -3.26
C GLU A 68 9.96 11.11 -4.66
N GLN A 69 9.19 10.49 -5.56
CA GLN A 69 9.03 10.94 -6.94
C GLN A 69 8.22 12.22 -7.06
N THR A 70 7.14 12.34 -6.28
CA THR A 70 6.25 13.50 -6.34
C THR A 70 6.72 14.65 -5.46
N GLY A 71 7.47 14.35 -4.40
CA GLY A 71 7.79 15.29 -3.35
C GLY A 71 6.56 15.79 -2.59
N ILE A 72 5.40 15.14 -2.74
CA ILE A 72 4.13 15.57 -2.14
C ILE A 72 4.00 15.01 -0.72
N ASN A 73 3.58 15.85 0.21
CA ASN A 73 3.23 15.55 1.58
C ASN A 73 2.00 16.41 1.96
N TYR A 74 1.17 15.93 2.88
CA TYR A 74 0.08 16.68 3.47
C TYR A 74 0.47 18.10 3.90
N LEU A 75 1.75 18.32 4.26
CA LEU A 75 2.27 19.61 4.73
C LEU A 75 2.73 20.58 3.63
N ASN A 76 2.94 20.10 2.41
CA ASN A 76 3.53 20.91 1.34
C ASN A 76 2.60 21.12 0.14
N VAL A 77 1.37 20.63 0.23
CA VAL A 77 0.29 20.96 -0.70
C VAL A 77 -0.42 22.26 -0.30
N PRO A 78 -0.98 23.01 -1.26
CA PRO A 78 -1.74 24.24 -0.98
C PRO A 78 -2.98 24.02 -0.10
N SER A 79 -3.60 22.84 -0.14
CA SER A 79 -4.78 22.52 0.67
C SER A 79 -4.92 21.01 0.97
N PRO A 80 -5.57 20.63 2.08
CA PRO A 80 -5.90 19.22 2.36
C PRO A 80 -6.66 18.54 1.23
N GLN A 81 -7.53 19.29 0.54
CA GLN A 81 -8.30 18.79 -0.59
C GLN A 81 -7.41 18.37 -1.76
N GLU A 82 -6.39 19.16 -2.09
CA GLU A 82 -5.44 18.82 -3.14
C GLU A 82 -4.65 17.55 -2.78
N TYR A 83 -4.22 17.42 -1.52
CA TYR A 83 -3.56 16.19 -1.06
C TYR A 83 -4.44 14.95 -1.24
N ILE A 84 -5.72 15.05 -0.87
CA ILE A 84 -6.69 13.96 -1.04
C ILE A 84 -6.81 13.55 -2.51
N VAL A 85 -6.89 14.51 -3.44
CA VAL A 85 -6.94 14.21 -4.88
C VAL A 85 -5.67 13.51 -5.34
N PHE A 86 -4.49 13.99 -4.94
CA PHE A 86 -3.21 13.34 -5.29
C PHE A 86 -3.12 11.91 -4.75
N LEU A 87 -3.55 11.70 -3.51
CA LEU A 87 -3.58 10.40 -2.87
C LEU A 87 -4.55 9.45 -3.57
N LEU A 88 -5.76 9.91 -3.91
CA LEU A 88 -6.73 9.10 -4.66
C LEU A 88 -6.24 8.74 -6.06
N LYS A 89 -5.52 9.65 -6.74
CA LYS A 89 -4.87 9.35 -8.02
C LYS A 89 -3.83 8.26 -7.89
N HIS A 90 -2.95 8.36 -6.90
CA HIS A 90 -1.97 7.33 -6.61
C HIS A 90 -2.63 5.98 -6.34
N LEU A 91 -3.62 5.93 -5.44
CA LEU A 91 -4.34 4.69 -5.15
C LEU A 91 -5.05 4.13 -6.41
N TYR A 92 -5.55 4.99 -7.30
CA TYR A 92 -6.13 4.54 -8.56
C TYR A 92 -5.10 3.96 -9.52
N GLU A 93 -3.90 4.54 -9.62
CA GLU A 93 -2.79 3.99 -10.42
C GLU A 93 -2.39 2.60 -9.92
N TYR A 94 -2.44 2.38 -8.60
CA TYR A 94 -2.09 1.13 -7.94
C TYR A 94 -3.28 0.17 -7.75
N ARG A 95 -4.42 0.43 -8.42
CA ARG A 95 -5.65 -0.36 -8.27
C ARG A 95 -5.49 -1.86 -8.49
N ASP A 96 -4.63 -2.28 -9.43
CA ASP A 96 -4.33 -3.69 -9.68
C ASP A 96 -3.91 -4.42 -8.39
N ILE A 97 -3.08 -3.76 -7.56
CA ILE A 97 -2.61 -4.32 -6.29
C ILE A 97 -3.71 -4.24 -5.24
N ILE A 98 -4.42 -3.12 -5.17
CA ILE A 98 -5.55 -2.96 -4.23
C ILE A 98 -6.62 -4.02 -4.48
N ASP A 99 -6.93 -4.32 -5.74
CA ASP A 99 -7.88 -5.37 -6.13
C ASP A 99 -7.41 -6.76 -5.68
N LEU A 100 -6.10 -7.05 -5.76
CA LEU A 100 -5.53 -8.27 -5.19
C LEU A 100 -5.69 -8.31 -3.66
N LEU A 101 -5.43 -7.20 -2.97
CA LEU A 101 -5.62 -7.10 -1.52
C LEU A 101 -7.10 -7.25 -1.12
N ILE A 102 -8.03 -6.69 -1.89
CA ILE A 102 -9.47 -6.87 -1.68
C ILE A 102 -9.85 -8.34 -1.84
N ARG A 103 -9.44 -8.96 -2.96
CA ARG A 103 -9.73 -10.36 -3.26
C ARG A 103 -9.24 -11.31 -2.17
N ASP A 104 -8.04 -11.06 -1.65
CA ASP A 104 -7.39 -11.92 -0.65
C ASP A 104 -7.66 -11.49 0.80
N ASN A 105 -8.57 -10.53 1.02
CA ASN A 105 -8.95 -10.00 2.34
C ASN A 105 -7.73 -9.48 3.14
N LYS A 106 -6.87 -8.70 2.47
CA LYS A 106 -5.62 -8.11 2.99
C LYS A 106 -5.62 -6.58 3.01
N MET A 107 -6.80 -5.95 2.93
CA MET A 107 -6.94 -4.49 3.01
C MET A 107 -6.45 -3.89 4.34
N ASN A 108 -6.38 -4.69 5.41
CA ASN A 108 -5.79 -4.27 6.67
C ASN A 108 -4.30 -3.90 6.54
N LEU A 109 -3.56 -4.52 5.62
CA LEU A 109 -2.14 -4.19 5.41
C LEU A 109 -1.96 -2.80 4.82
N LEU A 110 -2.93 -2.37 4.00
CA LEU A 110 -2.97 -1.01 3.48
C LEU A 110 -3.37 -0.03 4.58
N GLU A 111 -4.34 -0.38 5.42
CA GLU A 111 -4.73 0.42 6.60
C GLU A 111 -3.55 0.65 7.56
N GLU A 112 -2.76 -0.40 7.84
CA GLU A 112 -1.54 -0.31 8.65
C GLU A 112 -0.54 0.72 8.09
N GLU A 113 -0.41 0.81 6.75
CA GLU A 113 0.46 1.80 6.11
C GLU A 113 -0.12 3.22 6.19
N PHE A 114 -1.44 3.37 5.99
CA PHE A 114 -2.15 4.63 6.20
C PHE A 114 -1.90 5.16 7.62
N ASP A 115 -2.18 4.34 8.63
CA ASP A 115 -1.97 4.72 10.02
C ASP A 115 -0.51 5.10 10.28
N ARG A 116 0.45 4.33 9.78
CA ARG A 116 1.88 4.63 9.95
C ARG A 116 2.25 6.00 9.37
N ARG A 117 1.88 6.26 8.11
CA ARG A 117 2.27 7.47 7.38
C ARG A 117 1.58 8.71 7.92
N PHE A 118 0.27 8.65 8.13
CA PHE A 118 -0.47 9.79 8.63
C PHE A 118 -0.15 10.09 10.09
N ASN A 119 0.06 9.09 10.95
CA ASN A 119 0.54 9.36 12.31
C ASN A 119 1.90 10.05 12.29
N ALA A 120 2.84 9.61 11.44
CA ALA A 120 4.15 10.24 11.35
C ALA A 120 4.10 11.72 10.91
N ILE A 121 3.10 12.10 10.11
CA ILE A 121 2.95 13.46 9.58
C ILE A 121 2.09 14.33 10.51
N LEU A 122 0.91 13.84 10.91
CA LEU A 122 -0.14 14.65 11.55
C LEU A 122 -0.02 14.74 13.06
N SER A 123 0.68 13.81 13.72
CA SER A 123 0.75 13.77 15.20
C SER A 123 1.34 15.03 15.82
N SER A 124 2.07 15.83 15.05
CA SER A 124 2.67 17.09 15.49
C SER A 124 1.79 18.32 15.25
N ILE A 125 0.65 18.17 14.55
CA ILE A 125 -0.12 19.30 14.00
C ILE A 125 -1.58 19.29 14.48
N THR A 126 -2.11 18.12 14.84
CA THR A 126 -3.49 17.99 15.30
C THR A 126 -3.64 16.90 16.34
N ASP A 127 -4.77 16.86 17.04
CA ASP A 127 -4.99 15.88 18.10
C ASP A 127 -5.32 14.49 17.54
N PRO A 128 -5.02 13.40 18.28
CA PRO A 128 -5.20 12.04 17.79
C PRO A 128 -6.65 11.68 17.40
N TRP A 129 -7.67 12.31 17.99
CA TRP A 129 -9.06 12.04 17.64
C TRP A 129 -9.42 12.63 16.28
N HIS A 130 -8.92 13.82 15.98
CA HIS A 130 -9.06 14.41 14.65
C HIS A 130 -8.34 13.58 13.59
N ILE A 131 -7.13 13.08 13.89
CA ILE A 131 -6.38 12.17 13.00
C ILE A 131 -7.21 10.91 12.71
N ALA A 132 -7.70 10.24 13.76
CA ALA A 132 -8.48 9.02 13.63
C ALA A 132 -9.77 9.23 12.81
N PHE A 133 -10.47 10.36 13.02
CA PHE A 133 -11.68 10.69 12.27
C PHE A 133 -11.37 10.91 10.77
N THR A 134 -10.33 11.70 10.46
CA THR A 134 -9.98 12.05 9.09
C THR A 134 -9.47 10.84 8.30
N ILE A 135 -8.52 10.08 8.87
CA ILE A 135 -8.00 8.85 8.24
C ILE A 135 -9.12 7.83 8.10
N GLY A 136 -9.90 7.59 9.16
CA GLY A 136 -10.98 6.61 9.15
C GLY A 136 -12.05 6.93 8.12
N GLY A 137 -12.46 8.20 8.02
CA GLY A 137 -13.41 8.68 7.01
C GLY A 137 -12.89 8.52 5.59
N PHE A 138 -11.64 8.95 5.34
CA PHE A 138 -10.96 8.77 4.06
C PHE A 138 -10.85 7.28 3.68
N TYR A 139 -10.31 6.45 4.57
CA TYR A 139 -10.07 5.03 4.33
C TYR A 139 -11.37 4.29 4.03
N LYS A 140 -12.45 4.60 4.77
CA LYS A 140 -13.77 4.00 4.55
C LYS A 140 -14.33 4.36 3.18
N LEU A 141 -14.23 5.64 2.79
CA LEU A 141 -14.68 6.12 1.48
C LEU A 141 -13.87 5.49 0.34
N PHE A 142 -12.55 5.47 0.47
CA PHE A 142 -11.66 4.83 -0.49
C PHE A 142 -11.98 3.33 -0.65
N CYS A 143 -12.15 2.60 0.45
CA CYS A 143 -12.53 1.19 0.41
C CYS A 143 -13.86 0.95 -0.30
N TYR A 144 -14.85 1.85 -0.12
CA TYR A 144 -16.12 1.78 -0.83
C TYR A 144 -15.91 1.98 -2.33
N TRP A 145 -15.18 3.02 -2.73
CA TRP A 145 -14.87 3.33 -4.12
C TRP A 145 -14.14 2.17 -4.84
N ALA A 146 -13.12 1.58 -4.20
CA ALA A 146 -12.39 0.43 -4.74
C ALA A 146 -13.29 -0.80 -4.90
N LYS A 147 -14.13 -1.11 -3.90
CA LYS A 147 -15.06 -2.26 -3.96
C LYS A 147 -16.17 -2.09 -5.01
N THR A 148 -16.50 -0.86 -5.37
CA THR A 148 -17.43 -0.57 -6.47
C THR A 148 -16.76 -0.58 -7.84
N GLY A 149 -15.47 -0.88 -7.95
CA GLY A 149 -14.77 -0.90 -9.24
C GLY A 149 -14.40 0.48 -9.76
N TYR A 150 -14.18 1.44 -8.85
CA TYR A 150 -13.69 2.77 -9.17
C TYR A 150 -14.58 3.59 -10.13
N GLU A 151 -15.91 3.52 -9.96
CA GLU A 151 -16.91 4.13 -10.88
C GLU A 151 -16.81 5.66 -11.06
N LYS A 152 -16.11 6.34 -10.14
CA LYS A 152 -15.95 7.81 -10.10
C LYS A 152 -14.49 8.20 -10.25
N THR A 153 -14.21 9.41 -10.72
CA THR A 153 -12.84 9.92 -10.76
C THR A 153 -12.32 10.27 -9.36
N PRO A 154 -10.99 10.34 -9.16
CA PRO A 154 -10.39 10.85 -7.92
C PRO A 154 -10.96 12.20 -7.46
N GLU A 155 -11.17 13.13 -8.39
CA GLU A 155 -11.74 14.45 -8.10
C GLU A 155 -13.19 14.37 -7.61
N GLU A 156 -14.01 13.52 -8.23
CA GLU A 156 -15.40 13.30 -7.80
C GLU A 156 -15.48 12.67 -6.41
N ILE A 157 -14.57 11.75 -6.08
CA ILE A 157 -14.48 11.15 -4.75
C ILE A 157 -13.99 12.16 -3.72
N ALA A 158 -12.96 12.93 -4.06
CA ALA A 158 -12.44 13.97 -3.18
C ALA A 158 -13.52 14.98 -2.78
N ALA A 159 -14.47 15.29 -3.66
CA ALA A 159 -15.57 16.22 -3.36
C ALA A 159 -16.51 15.79 -2.21
N TYR A 160 -16.48 14.51 -1.80
CA TYR A 160 -17.20 14.03 -0.62
C TYR A 160 -16.47 14.28 0.71
N ILE A 161 -15.17 14.61 0.64
CA ILE A 161 -14.34 14.95 1.79
C ILE A 161 -14.31 16.47 1.89
N LYS A 162 -14.67 17.01 3.06
CA LYS A 162 -14.76 18.45 3.33
C LYS A 162 -13.72 18.88 4.34
#